data_AF-A0A3B0TT85-F1
#
_entry.id   AF-A0A3B0TT85-F1
#
_cell.length_a   1.000
_cell.length_b   1.000
_cell.length_c   1.000
_cell.angle_alpha   90.00
_cell.angle_beta   90.00
_cell.angle_gamma   90.00
#
_symmetry.space_group_name_H-M   'P 1'
#
loop_
_entity.id
_entity.type
_entity.pdbx_description
1 polymer ?
#
loop_
_entity_poly.entity_id
_entity_poly.type
_entity_poly.pdbx_seq_one_letter_code
_entity_poly.pdbx_strand_id
1 'polypeptide(L)'
;MSSYNLTSAKSLLKKEFIEHKTAFLYVPGILMGLLFLGFFVAVWRNGAQLGAMGNVIDHGEGFDLFAMLYSGSLAVWLGYLTLMLFFYFAASFHVDRKNNSLLFWKSLPVTDFEIMATKTLAGLTVFPAIIMFWAFLGAIIGYISLNTVGTISPVISALNSGTSFWAFINVQVSAMVFIITSLLWYLPLFAFAGLLGVLLRNWAVPAFILIVAMISALESIISFSRQGVFAQMIEDRLSAPFEIIKVMLNQPGSRIGPDMFEVVSLVEFVPDFLSQIDWMQMAIGWAVAAIFIYAASEYRRRRIES
;
A
#
# COMPACT_ATOMS: atom_id res chain seq x y z
N MET A 1 1.53 -34.36 -9.43
CA MET A 1 0.95 -33.05 -9.06
C MET A 1 0.27 -33.23 -7.72
N SER A 2 0.90 -32.77 -6.64
CA SER A 2 0.31 -32.78 -5.31
C SER A 2 -0.92 -31.87 -5.34
N SER A 3 -2.08 -32.39 -4.95
CA SER A 3 -3.28 -31.57 -4.78
C SER A 3 -2.99 -30.52 -3.72
N TYR A 4 -2.99 -29.24 -4.09
CA TYR A 4 -2.87 -28.11 -3.17
C TYR A 4 -3.85 -28.30 -2.00
N ASN A 5 -3.34 -28.63 -0.81
CA ASN A 5 -4.19 -28.94 0.32
C ASN A 5 -4.64 -27.61 0.96
N LEU A 6 -5.83 -27.14 0.57
CA LEU A 6 -6.40 -25.85 1.00
C LEU A 6 -6.38 -25.65 2.52
N THR A 7 -6.48 -26.76 3.27
CA THR A 7 -6.38 -26.76 4.74
C THR A 7 -5.01 -26.30 5.24
N SER A 8 -3.93 -26.74 4.58
CA SER A 8 -2.55 -26.35 4.90
C SER A 8 -2.29 -24.89 4.51
N ALA A 9 -2.79 -24.45 3.36
CA ALA A 9 -2.68 -23.05 2.94
C ALA A 9 -3.39 -22.12 3.94
N LYS A 10 -4.60 -22.50 4.38
CA LYS A 10 -5.36 -21.73 5.38
C LYS A 10 -4.65 -21.64 6.72
N SER A 11 -4.02 -22.72 7.19
CA SER A 11 -3.29 -22.71 8.46
C SER A 11 -2.03 -21.84 8.39
N LEU A 12 -1.31 -21.88 7.25
CA LEU A 12 -0.18 -21.00 6.96
C LEU A 12 -0.59 -19.53 6.95
N LEU A 13 -1.66 -19.17 6.23
CA LEU A 13 -2.18 -17.79 6.20
C LEU A 13 -2.56 -17.30 7.60
N LYS A 14 -3.23 -18.15 8.40
CA LYS A 14 -3.59 -17.81 9.78
C LYS A 14 -2.35 -17.57 10.65
N LYS A 15 -1.29 -18.37 10.47
CA LYS A 15 -0.03 -18.17 11.17
C LYS A 15 0.60 -16.83 10.80
N GLU A 16 0.71 -16.52 9.51
CA GLU A 16 1.29 -15.26 9.03
C GLU A 16 0.54 -14.04 9.59
N PHE A 17 -0.80 -14.09 9.65
CA PHE A 17 -1.59 -13.06 10.31
C PHE A 17 -1.25 -12.90 11.79
N ILE A 18 -1.15 -14.01 12.55
CA ILE A 18 -0.86 -13.97 13.99
C ILE A 18 0.53 -13.41 14.27
N GLU A 19 1.53 -13.77 13.45
CA GLU A 19 2.92 -13.32 13.61
C GLU A 19 3.08 -11.82 13.30
N HIS A 20 2.29 -11.28 12.36
CA HIS A 20 2.42 -9.90 11.90
C HIS A 20 1.26 -8.97 12.30
N LYS A 21 0.33 -9.43 13.15
CA LYS A 21 -0.81 -8.63 13.62
C LYS A 21 -0.41 -7.30 14.25
N THR A 22 0.75 -7.20 14.89
CA THR A 22 1.18 -5.93 15.49
C THR A 22 1.40 -4.87 14.43
N ALA A 23 2.13 -5.20 13.37
CA ALA A 23 2.43 -4.26 12.29
C ALA A 23 1.20 -3.94 11.43
N PHE A 24 0.33 -4.92 11.14
CA PHE A 24 -0.77 -4.69 10.19
C PHE A 24 -2.12 -4.38 10.85
N LEU A 25 -2.38 -4.85 12.07
CA LEU A 25 -3.65 -4.62 12.75
C LEU A 25 -3.55 -3.53 13.82
N TYR A 26 -2.60 -3.65 14.76
CA TYR A 26 -2.55 -2.74 15.91
C TYR A 26 -1.95 -1.37 15.58
N VAL A 27 -0.82 -1.31 14.87
CA VAL A 27 -0.18 -0.03 14.55
C VAL A 27 -1.10 0.90 13.74
N PRO A 28 -1.73 0.46 12.63
CA PRO A 28 -2.72 1.28 11.91
C PRO A 28 -3.88 1.75 12.79
N GLY A 29 -4.42 0.87 13.63
CA GLY A 29 -5.50 1.23 14.55
C GLY A 29 -5.08 2.27 15.58
N ILE A 30 -3.86 2.19 16.12
CA ILE A 30 -3.30 3.18 17.05
C ILE A 30 -3.09 4.52 16.34
N LEU A 31 -2.48 4.52 15.14
CA LEU A 31 -2.27 5.73 14.35
C LEU A 31 -3.59 6.44 14.04
N MET A 32 -4.58 5.66 13.60
CA MET A 32 -5.93 6.14 13.33
C MET A 32 -6.57 6.71 14.61
N GLY A 33 -6.51 5.98 15.72
CA GLY A 33 -7.04 6.43 17.00
C GLY A 33 -6.40 7.73 17.51
N LEU A 34 -5.06 7.86 17.39
CA LEU A 34 -4.34 9.08 17.76
C LEU A 34 -4.69 10.26 16.85
N LEU A 35 -4.81 10.04 15.54
CA LEU A 35 -5.21 11.07 14.57
C LEU A 35 -6.60 11.61 14.90
N PHE A 36 -7.58 10.73 15.10
CA PHE A 36 -8.94 11.16 15.42
C PHE A 36 -9.05 11.76 16.82
N LEU A 37 -8.33 11.23 17.80
CA LEU A 37 -8.25 11.85 19.13
C LEU A 37 -7.71 13.29 19.03
N GLY A 38 -6.62 13.50 18.28
CA GLY A 38 -6.06 14.82 18.02
C GLY A 38 -7.05 15.75 17.33
N PHE A 39 -7.74 15.26 16.30
CA PHE A 39 -8.81 15.98 15.60
C PHE A 39 -9.93 16.43 16.56
N PHE A 40 -10.48 15.50 17.37
CA PHE A 40 -11.55 15.82 18.30
C PHE A 40 -11.11 16.77 19.41
N VAL A 41 -9.90 16.64 19.94
CA VAL A 41 -9.34 17.59 20.92
C VAL A 41 -9.18 18.98 20.29
N ALA A 42 -8.72 19.06 19.05
CA ALA A 42 -8.56 20.32 18.32
C ALA A 42 -9.91 21.01 18.09
N VAL A 43 -10.93 20.27 17.67
CA VAL A 43 -12.30 20.78 17.49
C VAL A 43 -12.89 21.21 18.83
N TRP A 44 -12.72 20.41 19.89
CA TRP A 44 -13.25 20.74 21.21
C TRP A 44 -12.64 22.02 21.79
N ARG A 45 -11.32 22.22 21.62
CA ARG A 45 -10.64 23.43 22.11
C ARG A 45 -10.91 24.68 21.28
N ASN A 46 -10.96 24.53 19.95
CA ASN A 46 -10.98 25.68 19.04
C ASN A 46 -12.33 25.88 18.34
N GLY A 47 -13.37 25.11 18.69
CA GLY A 47 -14.66 25.14 18.01
C GLY A 47 -15.31 26.53 17.94
N ALA A 48 -15.22 27.32 19.01
CA ALA A 48 -15.73 28.70 19.04
C ALA A 48 -14.96 29.64 18.10
N GLN A 49 -13.64 29.49 18.02
CA GLN A 49 -12.79 30.28 17.12
C GLN A 49 -13.03 29.89 15.65
N LEU A 50 -13.15 28.59 15.37
CA LEU A 50 -13.53 28.05 14.07
C LEU A 50 -14.90 28.59 13.63
N GLY A 51 -15.87 28.67 14.55
CA GLY A 51 -17.18 29.27 14.26
C GLY A 51 -17.11 30.75 13.89
N ALA A 52 -16.31 31.53 14.63
CA ALA A 52 -16.15 32.97 14.38
C ALA A 52 -15.44 33.28 13.04
N MET A 53 -14.47 32.46 12.64
CA MET A 53 -13.80 32.59 11.33
C MET A 53 -14.74 32.31 10.16
N GLY A 54 -15.76 31.46 10.35
CA GLY A 54 -16.66 31.01 9.29
C GLY A 54 -17.59 32.07 8.75
N ASN A 55 -17.94 33.07 9.56
CA ASN A 55 -18.83 34.15 9.15
C ASN A 55 -18.13 35.20 8.25
N VAL A 56 -16.81 35.08 8.05
CA VAL A 56 -15.99 36.00 7.24
C VAL A 56 -15.60 35.39 5.89
N ILE A 57 -15.76 34.07 5.75
CA ILE A 57 -15.33 33.29 4.58
C ILE A 57 -16.55 33.10 3.67
N ASP A 58 -16.70 33.96 2.66
CA ASP A 58 -17.65 33.76 1.56
C ASP A 58 -16.90 33.14 0.38
N HIS A 59 -17.19 31.88 0.05
CA HIS A 59 -16.59 31.21 -1.10
C HIS A 59 -17.68 30.53 -1.92
N GLY A 60 -17.93 31.11 -3.10
CA GLY A 60 -18.57 30.43 -4.21
C GLY A 60 -17.63 29.37 -4.81
N GLU A 61 -18.20 28.20 -5.06
CA GLU A 61 -17.69 27.08 -5.86
C GLU A 61 -16.19 26.76 -5.74
N GLY A 62 -15.79 25.79 -4.90
CA GLY A 62 -14.46 25.23 -5.14
C GLY A 62 -13.67 24.45 -4.09
N PHE A 63 -14.14 24.11 -2.88
CA PHE A 63 -13.26 23.40 -1.94
C PHE A 63 -13.99 22.29 -1.15
N ASP A 64 -13.50 21.05 -1.26
CA ASP A 64 -13.94 19.90 -0.45
C ASP A 64 -12.79 19.38 0.43
N LEU A 65 -12.86 19.71 1.71
CA LEU A 65 -11.92 19.33 2.75
C LEU A 65 -11.90 17.82 2.97
N PHE A 66 -13.03 17.14 2.85
CA PHE A 66 -13.09 15.70 3.01
C PHE A 66 -12.36 15.00 1.86
N ALA A 67 -12.64 15.41 0.61
CA ALA A 67 -11.96 14.88 -0.56
C ALA A 67 -10.43 15.02 -0.46
N MET A 68 -9.96 16.21 -0.06
CA MET A 68 -8.53 16.51 0.07
C MET A 68 -7.85 15.68 1.16
N LEU A 69 -8.45 15.59 2.35
CA LEU A 69 -7.90 14.81 3.44
C LEU A 69 -7.93 13.31 3.13
N TYR A 70 -9.00 12.84 2.48
CA TYR A 70 -9.13 11.45 2.09
C TYR A 70 -8.12 11.05 1.01
N SER A 71 -7.95 11.84 -0.05
CA SER A 71 -6.95 11.55 -1.11
C SER A 71 -5.52 11.52 -0.56
N GLY A 72 -5.16 12.48 0.31
CA GLY A 72 -3.88 12.48 1.01
C GLY A 72 -3.71 11.23 1.89
N SER A 73 -4.78 10.80 2.57
CA SER A 73 -4.74 9.59 3.40
C SER A 73 -4.48 8.32 2.59
N LEU A 74 -4.96 8.22 1.35
CA LEU A 74 -4.71 7.05 0.49
C LEU A 74 -3.23 6.89 0.17
N ALA A 75 -2.53 7.98 -0.13
CA ALA A 75 -1.09 7.96 -0.36
C ALA A 75 -0.33 7.54 0.91
N VAL A 76 -0.75 8.02 2.08
CA VAL A 76 -0.18 7.63 3.38
C VAL A 76 -0.41 6.13 3.64
N TRP A 77 -1.61 5.62 3.41
CA TRP A 77 -1.93 4.21 3.59
C TRP A 77 -1.18 3.31 2.62
N LEU A 78 -1.07 3.70 1.35
CA LEU A 78 -0.27 2.96 0.37
C LEU A 78 1.22 2.98 0.77
N GLY A 79 1.76 4.14 1.13
CA GLY A 79 3.16 4.25 1.58
C GLY A 79 3.44 3.38 2.81
N TYR A 80 2.55 3.41 3.79
CA TYR A 80 2.61 2.54 4.97
C TYR A 80 2.58 1.05 4.58
N LEU A 81 1.61 0.66 3.73
CA LEU A 81 1.45 -0.72 3.30
C LEU A 81 2.67 -1.22 2.52
N THR A 82 3.16 -0.44 1.55
CA THR A 82 4.35 -0.76 0.76
C THR A 82 5.58 -0.92 1.64
N LEU A 83 5.78 -0.01 2.60
CA LEU A 83 6.90 -0.09 3.54
C LEU A 83 6.79 -1.34 4.44
N MET A 84 5.61 -1.58 5.03
CA MET A 84 5.42 -2.75 5.89
C MET A 84 5.52 -4.07 5.13
N LEU A 85 5.02 -4.13 3.89
CA LEU A 85 5.18 -5.29 3.02
C LEU A 85 6.65 -5.51 2.67
N PHE A 86 7.41 -4.46 2.36
CA PHE A 86 8.84 -4.58 2.11
C PHE A 86 9.58 -5.26 3.28
N PHE A 87 9.35 -4.80 4.51
CA PHE A 87 9.92 -5.44 5.70
C PHE A 87 9.37 -6.86 5.93
N TYR A 88 8.07 -7.07 5.68
CA TYR A 88 7.45 -8.39 5.79
C TYR A 88 8.11 -9.40 4.84
N PHE A 89 8.29 -9.08 3.56
CA PHE A 89 8.91 -9.99 2.60
C PHE A 89 10.37 -10.29 2.97
N ALA A 90 11.15 -9.27 3.33
CA ALA A 90 12.55 -9.44 3.76
C ALA A 90 12.68 -10.34 5.00
N ALA A 91 11.75 -10.25 5.95
CA ALA A 91 11.78 -11.02 7.19
C ALA A 91 11.16 -12.42 7.04
N SER A 92 9.95 -12.51 6.49
CA SER A 92 9.11 -13.72 6.52
C SER A 92 9.74 -14.91 5.81
N PHE A 93 10.56 -14.68 4.78
CA PHE A 93 11.19 -15.76 4.01
C PHE A 93 12.34 -16.46 4.77
N HIS A 94 12.92 -15.83 5.80
CA HIS A 94 14.02 -16.42 6.58
C HIS A 94 13.61 -16.90 7.97
N VAL A 95 12.52 -16.36 8.54
CA VAL A 95 12.07 -16.61 9.93
C VAL A 95 11.82 -18.09 10.22
N ASP A 96 11.43 -18.90 9.23
CA ASP A 96 11.20 -20.34 9.42
C ASP A 96 12.45 -21.11 9.90
N ARG A 97 13.66 -20.59 9.63
CA ARG A 97 14.91 -21.20 10.14
C ARG A 97 15.17 -20.93 11.61
N LYS A 98 14.66 -19.82 12.15
CA LYS A 98 14.94 -19.40 13.53
C LYS A 98 14.12 -20.19 14.55
N ASN A 99 12.92 -20.63 14.18
CA ASN A 99 11.92 -21.11 15.14
C ASN A 99 11.73 -22.64 15.15
N ASN A 100 12.61 -23.43 14.55
CA ASN A 100 12.45 -24.90 14.34
C ASN A 100 11.13 -25.32 13.65
N SER A 101 10.29 -24.36 13.25
CA SER A 101 9.02 -24.56 12.54
C SER A 101 9.25 -25.29 11.22
N LEU A 102 10.46 -25.19 10.67
CA LEU A 102 10.84 -25.89 9.47
C LEU A 102 10.76 -27.43 9.59
N LEU A 103 11.06 -28.01 10.76
CA LEU A 103 10.92 -29.46 10.98
C LEU A 103 9.45 -29.89 10.98
N PHE A 104 8.56 -29.04 11.49
CA PHE A 104 7.11 -29.25 11.42
C PHE A 104 6.59 -29.17 9.98
N TRP A 105 7.08 -28.23 9.18
CA TRP A 105 6.64 -28.14 7.77
C TRP A 105 7.18 -29.28 6.92
N LYS A 106 8.38 -29.81 7.23
CA LYS A 106 8.91 -31.01 6.56
C LYS A 106 8.09 -32.27 6.84
N SER A 107 7.40 -32.37 7.98
CA SER A 107 6.51 -33.50 8.26
C SER A 107 5.13 -33.36 7.62
N LEU A 108 4.79 -32.19 7.08
CA LEU A 108 3.58 -31.96 6.31
C LEU A 108 3.84 -32.20 4.81
N PRO A 109 2.84 -32.66 4.04
CA PRO A 109 2.96 -32.85 2.60
C PRO A 109 2.87 -31.52 1.84
N VAL A 110 3.75 -30.57 2.17
CA VAL A 110 3.80 -29.22 1.59
C VAL A 110 5.22 -28.94 1.09
N THR A 111 5.33 -28.45 -0.14
CA THR A 111 6.60 -28.12 -0.78
C THR A 111 7.13 -26.76 -0.33
N ASP A 112 8.46 -26.54 -0.41
CA ASP A 112 9.07 -25.25 -0.08
C ASP A 112 8.52 -24.09 -0.95
N PHE A 113 8.17 -24.40 -2.21
CA PHE A 113 7.55 -23.43 -3.12
C PHE A 113 6.15 -23.04 -2.66
N GLU A 114 5.32 -24.00 -2.24
CA GLU A 114 3.97 -23.73 -1.71
C GLU A 114 4.03 -22.84 -0.47
N ILE A 115 5.03 -23.00 0.40
CA ILE A 115 5.23 -22.14 1.57
C ILE A 115 5.54 -20.70 1.15
N MET A 116 6.48 -20.52 0.22
CA MET A 116 6.87 -19.19 -0.27
C MET A 116 5.72 -18.51 -1.04
N ALA A 117 5.01 -19.27 -1.88
CA ALA A 117 3.82 -18.78 -2.57
C ALA A 117 2.72 -18.38 -1.58
N THR A 118 2.51 -19.14 -0.51
CA THR A 118 1.50 -18.80 0.52
C THR A 118 1.87 -17.53 1.29
N LYS A 119 3.16 -17.32 1.60
CA LYS A 119 3.64 -16.06 2.20
C LYS A 119 3.42 -14.88 1.25
N THR A 120 3.76 -15.04 -0.03
CA THR A 120 3.48 -14.01 -1.04
C THR A 120 1.99 -13.73 -1.16
N LEU A 121 1.13 -14.75 -1.17
CA LEU A 121 -0.33 -14.59 -1.16
C LEU A 121 -0.82 -13.88 0.10
N ALA A 122 -0.29 -14.18 1.29
CA ALA A 122 -0.60 -13.45 2.50
C ALA A 122 -0.24 -11.96 2.38
N GLY A 123 0.95 -11.69 1.84
CA GLY A 123 1.45 -10.34 1.52
C GLY A 123 0.55 -9.56 0.58
N LEU A 124 -0.05 -10.22 -0.41
CA LEU A 124 -0.88 -9.58 -1.44
C LEU A 124 -2.37 -9.51 -1.09
N THR A 125 -2.84 -10.29 -0.10
CA THR A 125 -4.28 -10.39 0.19
C THR A 125 -4.60 -10.02 1.63
N VAL A 126 -4.04 -10.73 2.60
CA VAL A 126 -4.40 -10.59 4.03
C VAL A 126 -4.00 -9.23 4.56
N PHE A 127 -2.75 -8.81 4.36
CA PHE A 127 -2.29 -7.52 4.91
C PHE A 127 -2.90 -6.31 4.20
N PRO A 128 -2.99 -6.27 2.86
CA PRO A 128 -3.70 -5.22 2.16
C PRO A 128 -5.17 -5.10 2.59
N ALA A 129 -5.87 -6.23 2.78
CA ALA A 129 -7.25 -6.21 3.24
C ALA A 129 -7.40 -5.59 4.64
N ILE A 130 -6.46 -5.83 5.56
CA ILE A 130 -6.48 -5.23 6.90
C ILE A 130 -6.20 -3.72 6.84
N ILE A 131 -5.22 -3.29 6.03
CA ILE A 131 -4.93 -1.86 5.88
C ILE A 131 -6.09 -1.14 5.20
N MET A 132 -6.69 -1.74 4.17
CA MET A 132 -7.91 -1.24 3.56
C MET A 132 -9.05 -1.15 4.57
N PHE A 133 -9.25 -2.15 5.43
CA PHE A 133 -10.26 -2.07 6.49
C PHE A 133 -10.06 -0.81 7.37
N TRP A 134 -8.82 -0.51 7.78
CA TRP A 134 -8.53 0.70 8.54
C TRP A 134 -8.69 1.99 7.73
N ALA A 135 -8.30 1.99 6.46
CA ALA A 135 -8.49 3.12 5.56
C ALA A 135 -9.98 3.44 5.38
N PHE A 136 -10.81 2.42 5.16
CA PHE A 136 -12.26 2.52 5.05
C PHE A 136 -12.88 3.03 6.34
N LEU A 137 -12.51 2.43 7.48
CA LEU A 137 -13.03 2.83 8.79
C LEU A 137 -12.65 4.28 9.11
N GLY A 138 -11.41 4.67 8.81
CA GLY A 138 -10.94 6.04 8.94
C GLY A 138 -11.70 7.01 8.04
N ALA A 139 -12.01 6.61 6.81
CA ALA A 139 -12.78 7.43 5.88
C ALA A 139 -14.23 7.61 6.32
N ILE A 140 -14.88 6.57 6.85
CA ILE A 140 -16.24 6.65 7.42
C ILE A 140 -16.24 7.60 8.62
N ILE A 141 -15.30 7.43 9.55
CA ILE A 141 -15.23 8.27 10.75
C ILE A 141 -14.89 9.71 10.37
N GLY A 142 -13.98 9.92 9.41
CA GLY A 142 -13.66 11.24 8.85
C GLY A 142 -14.87 11.93 8.23
N TYR A 143 -15.61 11.21 7.38
CA TYR A 143 -16.84 11.70 6.77
C TYR A 143 -17.87 12.13 7.81
N ILE A 144 -18.18 11.26 8.78
CA ILE A 144 -19.15 11.57 9.85
C ILE A 144 -18.67 12.75 10.69
N SER A 145 -17.38 12.78 11.03
CA SER A 145 -16.80 13.83 11.87
C SER A 145 -16.85 15.19 11.19
N LEU A 146 -16.45 15.30 9.92
CA LEU A 146 -16.48 16.56 9.19
C LEU A 146 -17.90 17.07 8.95
N ASN A 147 -18.84 16.17 8.63
CA ASN A 147 -20.26 16.55 8.51
C ASN A 147 -20.84 17.03 9.86
N THR A 148 -20.52 16.35 10.96
CA THR A 148 -20.97 16.76 12.30
C THR A 148 -20.39 18.12 12.68
N VAL A 149 -19.09 18.33 12.46
CA VAL A 149 -18.44 19.61 12.78
C VAL A 149 -18.90 20.73 11.84
N GLY A 150 -19.27 20.42 10.60
CA GLY A 150 -19.89 21.38 9.68
C GLY A 150 -21.17 22.00 10.24
N THR A 151 -21.95 21.29 11.07
CA THR A 151 -23.12 21.87 11.74
C THR A 151 -22.79 22.90 12.81
N ILE A 152 -21.56 22.87 13.34
CA ILE A 152 -21.09 23.71 14.45
C ILE A 152 -20.22 24.86 13.92
N SER A 153 -19.50 24.63 12.83
CA SER A 153 -18.55 25.57 12.23
C SER A 153 -18.92 25.89 10.78
N PRO A 154 -19.35 27.13 10.48
CA PRO A 154 -19.62 27.55 9.11
C PRO A 154 -18.39 27.45 8.20
N VAL A 155 -17.16 27.55 8.74
CA VAL A 155 -15.92 27.31 7.96
C VAL A 155 -15.92 25.91 7.39
N ILE A 156 -16.10 24.90 8.23
CA ILE A 156 -15.98 23.50 7.80
C ILE A 156 -17.15 23.12 6.91
N SER A 157 -18.34 23.67 7.17
CA SER A 157 -19.49 23.55 6.27
C SER A 157 -19.21 24.15 4.89
N ALA A 158 -18.67 25.36 4.83
CA ALA A 158 -18.33 26.03 3.58
C ALA A 158 -17.23 25.30 2.80
N LEU A 159 -16.30 24.66 3.52
CA LEU A 159 -15.22 23.86 2.96
C LEU A 159 -15.62 22.40 2.66
N ASN A 160 -16.86 21.99 2.92
CA ASN A 160 -17.32 20.62 2.69
C ASN A 160 -18.65 20.66 1.92
N SER A 161 -18.59 20.39 0.61
CA SER A 161 -19.73 20.45 -0.31
C SER A 161 -20.84 19.44 -0.02
N GLY A 162 -20.67 18.54 0.96
CA GLY A 162 -21.65 17.52 1.31
C GLY A 162 -21.69 16.44 0.24
N THR A 163 -20.78 15.47 0.33
CA THR A 163 -20.73 14.38 -0.66
C THR A 163 -21.79 13.32 -0.37
N SER A 164 -22.47 12.88 -1.43
CA SER A 164 -23.46 11.79 -1.35
C SER A 164 -22.79 10.51 -0.84
N PHE A 165 -23.49 9.72 -0.01
CA PHE A 165 -23.00 8.41 0.46
C PHE A 165 -22.59 7.50 -0.72
N TRP A 166 -23.31 7.57 -1.84
CA TRP A 166 -22.95 6.85 -3.06
C TRP A 166 -21.63 7.29 -3.67
N ALA A 167 -21.34 8.59 -3.71
CA ALA A 167 -20.06 9.12 -4.19
C ALA A 167 -18.91 8.64 -3.31
N PHE A 168 -19.12 8.61 -1.99
CA PHE A 168 -18.16 8.03 -1.04
C PHE A 168 -17.85 6.56 -1.37
N ILE A 169 -18.86 5.71 -1.55
CA ILE A 169 -18.66 4.29 -1.89
C ILE A 169 -17.92 4.12 -3.23
N ASN A 170 -18.20 4.96 -4.23
CA ASN A 170 -17.50 4.92 -5.51
C ASN A 170 -15.99 5.13 -5.32
N VAL A 171 -15.62 6.21 -4.63
CA VAL A 171 -14.21 6.53 -4.39
C VAL A 171 -13.51 5.47 -3.55
N GLN A 172 -14.22 4.84 -2.61
CA GLN A 172 -13.68 3.71 -1.85
C GLN A 172 -13.29 2.53 -2.76
N VAL A 173 -14.16 2.13 -3.68
CA VAL A 173 -13.87 1.02 -4.59
C VAL A 173 -12.78 1.42 -5.59
N SER A 174 -12.74 2.68 -6.06
CA SER A 174 -11.68 3.20 -6.93
C SER A 174 -10.31 3.10 -6.23
N ALA A 175 -10.28 3.46 -4.94
CA ALA A 175 -9.08 3.35 -4.11
C ALA A 175 -8.63 1.89 -3.92
N MET A 176 -9.57 0.94 -3.79
CA MET A 176 -9.22 -0.49 -3.74
C MET A 176 -8.54 -0.94 -5.02
N VAL A 177 -9.08 -0.57 -6.19
CA VAL A 177 -8.47 -0.92 -7.48
C VAL A 177 -7.08 -0.32 -7.58
N PHE A 178 -6.93 0.96 -7.22
CA PHE A 178 -5.63 1.63 -7.19
C PHE A 178 -4.61 0.89 -6.30
N ILE A 179 -4.97 0.56 -5.05
CA ILE A 179 -4.07 -0.12 -4.11
C ILE A 179 -3.70 -1.51 -4.64
N ILE A 180 -4.68 -2.31 -5.06
CA ILE A 180 -4.44 -3.69 -5.56
C ILE A 180 -3.48 -3.65 -6.73
N THR A 181 -3.73 -2.76 -7.69
CA THR A 181 -2.90 -2.66 -8.88
C THR A 181 -1.50 -2.13 -8.58
N SER A 182 -1.37 -1.19 -7.64
CA SER A 182 -0.07 -0.72 -7.15
C SER A 182 0.74 -1.83 -6.48
N LEU A 183 0.09 -2.70 -5.70
CA LEU A 183 0.77 -3.85 -5.08
C LEU A 183 1.27 -4.87 -6.11
N LEU A 184 0.47 -5.11 -7.16
CA LEU A 184 0.88 -5.96 -8.27
C LEU A 184 2.05 -5.35 -9.05
N TRP A 185 2.12 -4.02 -9.13
CA TRP A 185 3.25 -3.30 -9.71
C TRP A 185 4.54 -3.43 -8.88
N TYR A 186 4.42 -3.38 -7.55
CA TYR A 186 5.57 -3.50 -6.62
C TYR A 186 6.02 -4.94 -6.34
N LEU A 187 5.27 -5.94 -6.77
CA LEU A 187 5.56 -7.36 -6.56
C LEU A 187 7.02 -7.81 -6.83
N PRO A 188 7.69 -7.42 -7.94
CA PRO A 188 9.09 -7.78 -8.16
C PRO A 188 10.04 -7.26 -7.09
N LEU A 189 9.80 -6.05 -6.56
CA LEU A 189 10.63 -5.45 -5.50
C LEU A 189 10.45 -6.21 -4.18
N PHE A 190 9.21 -6.58 -3.85
CA PHE A 190 8.91 -7.41 -2.69
C PHE A 190 9.53 -8.80 -2.79
N ALA A 191 9.42 -9.44 -3.95
CA ALA A 191 10.01 -10.76 -4.18
C ALA A 191 11.55 -10.71 -4.12
N PHE A 192 12.17 -9.63 -4.63
CA PHE A 192 13.61 -9.43 -4.51
C PHE A 192 14.06 -9.26 -3.05
N ALA A 193 13.34 -8.45 -2.28
CA ALA A 193 13.58 -8.29 -0.84
C ALA A 193 13.44 -9.64 -0.10
N GLY A 194 12.44 -10.45 -0.44
CA GLY A 194 12.26 -11.79 0.11
C GLY A 194 13.40 -12.76 -0.24
N LEU A 195 13.88 -12.73 -1.49
CA LEU A 195 15.05 -13.51 -1.91
C LEU A 195 16.30 -13.13 -1.09
N LEU A 196 16.57 -11.84 -0.96
CA LEU A 196 17.66 -11.35 -0.11
C LEU A 196 17.46 -11.73 1.36
N GLY A 197 16.22 -11.78 1.83
CA GLY A 197 15.82 -12.35 3.12
C GLY A 197 16.38 -13.74 3.33
N VAL A 198 16.15 -14.64 2.37
CA VAL A 198 16.65 -16.02 2.45
C VAL A 198 18.19 -16.09 2.42
N LEU A 199 18.81 -15.27 1.58
CA LEU A 199 20.26 -15.30 1.35
C LEU A 199 21.05 -14.67 2.51
N LEU A 200 20.60 -13.51 2.99
CA LEU A 200 21.36 -12.61 3.87
C LEU A 200 20.70 -12.42 5.26
N ARG A 201 19.52 -13.01 5.49
CA ARG A 201 18.78 -12.96 6.77
C ARG A 201 18.48 -11.52 7.19
N ASN A 202 18.96 -11.09 8.37
CA ASN A 202 18.75 -9.75 8.91
C ASN A 202 19.41 -8.65 8.07
N TRP A 203 20.36 -9.00 7.19
CA TRP A 203 21.05 -8.05 6.30
C TRP A 203 20.31 -7.78 4.99
N ALA A 204 19.14 -8.39 4.78
CA ALA A 204 18.39 -8.27 3.53
C ALA A 204 18.02 -6.82 3.18
N VAL A 205 17.56 -6.03 4.15
CA VAL A 205 17.15 -4.64 3.92
C VAL A 205 18.34 -3.74 3.57
N PRO A 206 19.43 -3.70 4.38
CA PRO A 206 20.63 -2.96 3.98
C PRO A 206 21.21 -3.43 2.65
N ALA A 207 21.22 -4.74 2.40
CA ALA A 207 21.74 -5.29 1.16
C ALA A 207 20.89 -4.92 -0.05
N PHE A 208 19.56 -4.87 0.08
CA PHE A 208 18.68 -4.41 -0.99
C PHE A 208 19.06 -2.99 -1.42
N ILE A 209 19.15 -2.08 -0.45
CA ILE A 209 19.48 -0.67 -0.71
C ILE A 209 20.87 -0.57 -1.33
N LEU A 210 21.85 -1.29 -0.77
CA LEU A 210 23.22 -1.29 -1.25
C LEU A 210 23.33 -1.85 -2.67
N ILE A 211 22.68 -2.98 -2.97
CA ILE A 211 22.71 -3.60 -4.30
C ILE A 211 22.09 -2.65 -5.33
N VAL A 212 20.91 -2.10 -5.05
CA VAL A 212 20.25 -1.14 -5.95
C VAL A 212 21.13 0.09 -6.16
N ALA A 213 21.64 0.69 -5.09
CA ALA A 213 22.50 1.88 -5.18
C ALA A 213 23.81 1.60 -5.93
N MET A 214 24.43 0.44 -5.69
CA MET A 214 25.70 0.07 -6.32
C MET A 214 25.52 -0.20 -7.82
N ILE A 215 24.47 -0.92 -8.21
CA ILE A 215 24.17 -1.16 -9.63
C ILE A 215 23.88 0.18 -10.34
N SER A 216 23.05 1.04 -9.74
CA SER A 216 22.75 2.36 -10.30
C SER A 216 24.00 3.24 -10.42
N ALA A 217 24.89 3.23 -9.43
CA ALA A 217 26.14 3.99 -9.46
C ALA A 217 27.11 3.45 -10.53
N LEU A 218 27.30 2.13 -10.60
CA LEU A 218 28.14 1.50 -11.61
C LEU A 218 27.66 1.81 -13.03
N GLU A 219 26.35 1.76 -13.25
CA GLU A 219 25.78 2.08 -14.55
C GLU A 219 25.96 3.55 -14.93
N SER A 220 25.76 4.47 -13.99
CA SER A 220 25.99 5.91 -14.25
C SER A 220 27.45 6.20 -14.61
N ILE A 221 28.40 5.50 -13.99
CA ILE A 221 29.83 5.61 -14.32
C ILE A 221 30.12 5.04 -15.73
N ILE A 222 29.56 3.88 -16.07
CA ILE A 222 29.83 3.20 -17.36
C ILE A 222 29.16 3.93 -18.52
N SER A 223 27.91 4.37 -18.35
CA SER A 223 27.12 4.96 -19.43
C SER A 223 27.51 6.40 -19.75
N PHE A 224 28.39 7.04 -18.97
CA PHE A 224 28.67 8.49 -19.01
C PHE A 224 27.39 9.37 -19.04
N SER A 225 26.26 8.80 -18.60
CA SER A 225 24.94 9.39 -18.61
C SER A 225 24.61 9.87 -17.20
N ARG A 226 23.88 10.99 -17.11
CA ARG A 226 23.42 11.57 -15.84
C ARG A 226 22.43 10.66 -15.11
N GLN A 227 21.76 9.74 -15.82
CA GLN A 227 20.91 8.70 -15.25
C GLN A 227 21.09 7.40 -16.05
N GLY A 228 21.44 6.31 -15.36
CA GLY A 228 21.49 4.98 -15.95
C GLY A 228 20.10 4.39 -16.21
N VAL A 229 19.98 3.43 -17.13
CA VAL A 229 18.72 2.76 -17.50
C VAL A 229 18.14 1.98 -16.32
N PHE A 230 18.98 1.30 -15.53
CA PHE A 230 18.55 0.62 -14.31
C PHE A 230 18.07 1.60 -13.25
N ALA A 231 18.77 2.72 -13.07
CA ALA A 231 18.35 3.76 -12.13
C ALA A 231 16.97 4.31 -12.47
N GLN A 232 16.74 4.62 -13.76
CA GLN A 232 15.43 5.05 -14.27
C GLN A 232 14.37 3.97 -14.08
N MET A 233 14.68 2.72 -14.41
CA MET A 233 13.74 1.60 -14.21
C MET A 233 13.31 1.46 -12.75
N ILE A 234 14.23 1.62 -11.79
CA ILE A 234 13.90 1.57 -10.36
C ILE A 234 13.08 2.79 -9.93
N GLU A 235 13.44 3.98 -10.40
CA GLU A 235 12.70 5.21 -10.15
C GLU A 235 11.27 5.10 -10.66
N ASP A 236 11.09 4.73 -11.93
CA ASP A 236 9.78 4.49 -12.57
C ASP A 236 8.99 3.44 -11.80
N ARG A 237 9.64 2.35 -11.36
CA ARG A 237 8.98 1.32 -10.57
C ARG A 237 8.45 1.85 -9.24
N LEU A 238 9.20 2.72 -8.56
CA LEU A 238 8.80 3.26 -7.26
C LEU A 238 7.77 4.39 -7.38
N SER A 239 7.93 5.26 -8.38
CA SER A 239 7.15 6.49 -8.54
C SER A 239 5.89 6.33 -9.37
N ALA A 240 5.83 5.37 -10.31
CA ALA A 240 4.75 5.29 -11.31
C ALA A 240 3.33 5.33 -10.72
N PRO A 241 2.96 4.54 -9.69
CA PRO A 241 1.61 4.63 -9.13
C PRO A 241 1.25 6.02 -8.58
N PHE A 242 2.22 6.75 -8.03
CA PHE A 242 2.03 8.10 -7.52
C PHE A 242 1.99 9.15 -8.64
N GLU A 243 2.83 9.01 -9.66
CA GLU A 243 2.85 9.92 -10.81
C GLU A 243 1.57 9.80 -11.65
N ILE A 244 1.02 8.59 -11.82
CA ILE A 244 -0.28 8.40 -12.50
C ILE A 244 -1.39 9.19 -11.79
N ILE A 245 -1.49 9.06 -10.46
CA ILE A 245 -2.46 9.85 -9.66
C ILE A 245 -2.17 11.34 -9.79
N LYS A 246 -0.91 11.75 -9.67
CA LYS A 246 -0.52 13.16 -9.73
C LYS A 246 -0.86 13.78 -11.09
N VAL A 247 -0.67 13.07 -12.20
CA VAL A 247 -1.06 13.52 -13.54
C VAL A 247 -2.58 13.65 -13.64
N MET A 248 -3.34 12.69 -13.12
CA MET A 248 -4.81 12.74 -13.09
C MET A 248 -5.34 13.90 -12.24
N LEU A 249 -4.71 14.18 -11.10
CA LEU A 249 -5.10 15.26 -10.20
C LEU A 249 -4.64 16.66 -10.66
N ASN A 250 -3.69 16.74 -11.59
CA ASN A 250 -3.14 18.00 -12.11
C ASN A 250 -3.59 18.30 -13.56
N GLN A 251 -4.64 17.64 -14.08
CA GLN A 251 -5.14 17.94 -15.42
C GLN A 251 -5.73 19.36 -15.48
N PRO A 252 -5.51 20.13 -16.56
CA PRO A 252 -6.08 21.47 -16.69
C PRO A 252 -7.61 21.38 -16.76
N GLY A 253 -8.27 21.68 -15.63
CA GLY A 253 -9.71 21.48 -15.42
C GLY A 253 -10.04 20.71 -14.13
N SER A 254 -9.11 19.88 -13.61
CA SER A 254 -9.22 19.28 -12.29
C SER A 254 -8.93 20.36 -11.23
N ARG A 255 -9.95 21.16 -10.95
CA ARG A 255 -9.93 22.07 -9.81
C ARG A 255 -9.76 21.17 -8.58
N ILE A 256 -8.78 21.46 -7.73
CA ILE A 256 -8.80 20.99 -6.35
C ILE A 256 -10.03 21.64 -5.74
N GLY A 257 -11.16 20.93 -5.79
CA GLY A 257 -12.49 21.44 -5.50
C GLY A 257 -13.56 20.36 -5.48
N PRO A 258 -14.86 20.73 -5.42
CA PRO A 258 -15.98 19.85 -5.06
C PRO A 258 -16.14 18.61 -5.96
N ASP A 259 -15.46 18.57 -7.10
CA ASP A 259 -15.58 17.55 -8.13
C ASP A 259 -14.55 16.42 -7.97
N MET A 260 -13.71 16.40 -6.92
CA MET A 260 -12.77 15.30 -6.66
C MET A 260 -13.47 13.92 -6.58
N PHE A 261 -14.73 13.87 -6.15
CA PHE A 261 -15.54 12.65 -6.16
C PHE A 261 -16.11 12.30 -7.55
N GLU A 262 -16.27 13.29 -8.43
CA GLU A 262 -16.55 13.05 -9.86
C GLU A 262 -15.29 12.57 -10.59
N VAL A 263 -14.13 13.20 -10.32
CA VAL A 263 -12.81 12.83 -10.87
C VAL A 263 -12.35 11.43 -10.41
N VAL A 264 -12.70 10.99 -9.21
CA VAL A 264 -12.37 9.66 -8.66
C VAL A 264 -13.59 8.71 -8.74
N SER A 265 -14.50 8.95 -9.69
CA SER A 265 -15.65 8.07 -9.91
C SER A 265 -15.22 6.68 -10.40
N LEU A 266 -15.96 5.63 -10.03
CA LEU A 266 -15.62 4.27 -10.50
C LEU A 266 -15.68 4.13 -12.03
N VAL A 267 -16.52 4.94 -12.66
CA VAL A 267 -16.85 4.82 -14.07
C VAL A 267 -15.79 5.50 -14.94
N GLU A 268 -15.21 6.60 -14.48
CA GLU A 268 -14.24 7.37 -15.27
C GLU A 268 -12.81 7.10 -14.79
N PHE A 269 -12.56 7.19 -13.48
CA PHE A 269 -11.21 7.03 -12.92
C PHE A 269 -10.63 5.64 -13.14
N VAL A 270 -11.40 4.58 -12.87
CA VAL A 270 -10.85 3.22 -12.92
C VAL A 270 -10.43 2.82 -14.33
N PRO A 271 -11.26 2.99 -15.39
CA PRO A 271 -10.83 2.73 -16.75
C PRO A 271 -9.63 3.57 -17.17
N ASP A 272 -9.62 4.86 -16.86
CA ASP A 272 -8.51 5.76 -17.22
C ASP A 272 -7.22 5.35 -16.52
N PHE A 273 -7.30 5.02 -15.22
CA PHE A 273 -6.18 4.50 -14.46
C PHE A 273 -5.65 3.19 -15.02
N LEU A 274 -6.52 2.24 -15.31
CA LEU A 274 -6.10 0.96 -15.88
C LEU A 274 -5.51 1.10 -17.29
N SER A 275 -5.93 2.11 -18.06
CA SER A 275 -5.39 2.40 -19.39
C SER A 275 -3.99 3.00 -19.37
N GLN A 276 -3.63 3.72 -18.30
CA GLN A 276 -2.30 4.34 -18.14
C GLN A 276 -1.23 3.36 -17.66
N ILE A 277 -1.62 2.16 -17.22
CA ILE A 277 -0.68 1.15 -16.75
C ILE A 277 0.02 0.51 -17.94
N ASP A 278 1.35 0.46 -17.86
CA ASP A 278 2.13 -0.41 -18.73
C ASP A 278 1.98 -1.88 -18.31
N TRP A 279 0.97 -2.55 -18.87
CA TRP A 279 0.68 -3.96 -18.62
C TRP A 279 1.82 -4.88 -19.05
N MET A 280 2.60 -4.50 -20.07
CA MET A 280 3.74 -5.29 -20.53
C MET A 280 4.85 -5.25 -19.49
N GLN A 281 5.20 -4.05 -19.00
CA GLN A 281 6.17 -3.91 -17.93
C GLN A 281 5.68 -4.60 -16.65
N MET A 282 4.40 -4.50 -16.31
CA MET A 282 3.83 -5.21 -15.15
C MET A 282 3.97 -6.73 -15.28
N ALA A 283 3.64 -7.31 -16.44
CA ALA A 283 3.76 -8.75 -16.68
C ALA A 283 5.22 -9.24 -16.60
N ILE A 284 6.18 -8.47 -17.13
CA ILE A 284 7.61 -8.74 -16.98
C ILE A 284 8.00 -8.74 -15.50
N GLY A 285 7.46 -7.78 -14.72
CA GLY A 285 7.66 -7.72 -13.27
C GLY A 285 7.16 -8.97 -12.55
N TRP A 286 6.01 -9.50 -12.94
CA TRP A 286 5.48 -10.75 -12.37
C TRP A 286 6.32 -11.97 -12.70
N ALA A 287 6.83 -12.06 -13.94
CA ALA A 287 7.76 -13.13 -14.32
C ALA A 287 9.05 -13.07 -13.48
N VAL A 288 9.62 -11.88 -13.30
CA VAL A 288 10.79 -11.67 -12.44
C VAL A 288 10.50 -12.03 -10.98
N ALA A 289 9.33 -11.64 -10.46
CA ALA A 289 8.91 -12.01 -9.10
C ALA A 289 8.80 -13.53 -8.93
N ALA A 290 8.22 -14.23 -9.90
CA ALA A 290 8.11 -15.69 -9.89
C ALA A 290 9.50 -16.36 -9.88
N ILE A 291 10.46 -15.83 -10.66
CA ILE A 291 11.85 -16.31 -10.64
C ILE A 291 12.48 -16.12 -9.26
N PHE A 292 12.31 -14.96 -8.62
CA PHE A 292 12.86 -14.72 -7.28
C PHE A 292 12.23 -15.62 -6.21
N ILE A 293 10.92 -15.82 -6.24
CA ILE A 293 10.23 -16.74 -5.32
C ILE A 293 10.70 -18.18 -5.52
N TYR A 294 10.85 -18.61 -6.78
CA TYR A 294 11.37 -19.94 -7.10
C TYR A 294 12.83 -20.11 -6.64
N ALA A 295 13.70 -19.13 -6.91
CA ALA A 295 15.09 -19.14 -6.48
C ALA A 295 15.21 -19.18 -4.94
N ALA A 296 14.37 -18.44 -4.23
CA ALA A 296 14.28 -18.46 -2.77
C ALA A 296 13.88 -19.86 -2.25
N SER A 297 12.92 -20.51 -2.90
CA SER A 297 12.50 -21.88 -2.60
C SER A 297 13.61 -22.90 -2.83
N GLU A 298 14.27 -22.87 -3.99
CA GLU A 298 15.36 -23.80 -4.31
C GLU A 298 16.55 -23.65 -3.36
N TYR A 299 16.92 -22.41 -3.01
CA TYR A 299 17.98 -22.17 -2.04
C TYR A 299 17.60 -22.71 -0.64
N ARG A 300 16.34 -22.56 -0.23
CA ARG A 300 15.81 -23.11 1.02
C ARG A 300 15.93 -24.63 1.04
N ARG A 301 15.54 -25.31 -0.04
CA ARG A 301 15.59 -26.77 -0.16
C ARG A 301 17.02 -27.31 0.02
N ARG A 302 17.99 -26.77 -0.72
CA ARG A 302 19.37 -27.30 -0.79
C ARG A 302 20.17 -27.15 0.50
N ARG A 303 19.99 -26.05 1.23
CA ARG A 303 20.83 -25.68 2.40
C ARG A 303 20.36 -26.27 3.73
N ILE A 304 19.31 -27.08 3.73
CA ILE A 304 18.71 -27.68 4.94
C ILE A 304 18.85 -29.22 4.90
N GLU A 305 19.33 -29.76 3.79
CA GLU A 305 19.68 -31.19 3.66
C GLU A 305 21.16 -31.44 4.00
N SER A 306 21.95 -30.39 4.25
CA SER A 306 23.37 -30.43 4.71
C SER A 306 23.49 -30.02 6.16
#